data_AF-R7LAR1-F1
#
_entry.id   AF-R7LAR1-F1
#
_cell.length_a   1.000
_cell.length_b   1.000
_cell.length_c   1.000
_cell.angle_alpha   90.00
_cell.angle_beta   90.00
_cell.angle_gamma   90.00
#
_symmetry.space_group_name_H-M   'P 1'
#
loop_
_entity.id
_entity.type
_entity.pdbx_description
1 polymer ?
#
loop_
_entity_poly.entity_id
_entity_poly.type
_entity_poly.pdbx_seq_one_letter_code
_entity_poly.pdbx_strand_id
1 'polypeptide(L)'
;MNVPLKRHSKRAKIALIAVSALAGTLAYFAAYARFESKLTDWQKSREIDIQKNTGSTKFKAHIDALTIGGLAFCATSGIIIIAARTRTMFLAKKRDGEKHL
;
A
#
# COMPACT_ATOMS: atom_id res chain seq x y z
N MET A 1 19.74 -15.84 18.36
CA MET A 1 20.29 -14.56 17.84
C MET A 1 19.21 -13.49 17.90
N ASN A 2 19.26 -12.60 18.90
CA ASN A 2 18.34 -11.46 18.99
C ASN A 2 18.96 -10.30 18.19
N VAL A 3 18.54 -10.12 16.94
CA VAL A 3 19.07 -9.05 16.09
C VAL A 3 18.58 -7.72 16.66
N PRO A 4 19.45 -6.80 17.12
CA PRO A 4 19.01 -5.53 17.67
C PRO A 4 18.26 -4.77 16.58
N LEU A 5 17.01 -4.40 16.86
CA LEU A 5 16.19 -3.56 16.01
C LEU A 5 16.87 -2.19 15.87
N LYS A 6 17.64 -2.01 14.80
CA LYS A 6 18.30 -0.74 14.49
C LYS A 6 17.20 0.32 14.38
N ARG A 7 17.22 1.28 15.31
CA ARG A 7 16.19 2.33 15.42
C ARG A 7 16.15 3.09 14.08
N HIS A 8 15.12 2.86 13.28
CA HIS A 8 14.99 3.53 11.99
C HIS A 8 14.87 5.04 12.20
N SER A 9 15.68 5.81 11.47
CA SER A 9 15.61 7.27 11.45
C SER A 9 14.20 7.73 11.11
N LYS A 10 13.75 8.84 11.72
CA LYS A 10 12.44 9.45 11.43
C LYS A 10 12.23 9.63 9.93
N ARG A 11 13.28 10.02 9.20
CA ARG A 11 13.26 10.19 7.73
C ARG A 11 12.97 8.90 6.98
N ALA A 12 13.53 7.78 7.42
CA ALA A 12 13.30 6.48 6.79
C ALA A 12 11.85 5.99 6.99
N LYS A 13 11.24 6.29 8.14
CA LYS A 13 9.83 5.98 8.40
C LYS A 13 8.91 6.81 7.50
N ILE A 14 9.19 8.11 7.37
CA ILE A 14 8.42 9.00 6.50
C ILE A 14 8.55 8.57 5.03
N ALA A 15 9.76 8.23 4.59
CA ALA A 15 9.99 7.75 3.23
C ALA A 15 9.22 6.44 2.95
N LEU A 16 9.20 5.51 3.90
CA LEU A 16 8.44 4.27 3.77
C LEU A 16 6.94 4.54 3.63
N ILE A 17 6.38 5.42 4.49
CA ILE A 17 4.97 5.81 4.40
C ILE A 17 4.68 6.48 3.06
N ALA A 18 5.54 7.39 2.61
CA ALA A 18 5.36 8.11 1.34
C ALA A 18 5.36 7.17 0.14
N VAL A 19 6.31 6.22 0.08
CA VAL A 19 6.40 5.24 -1.01
C VAL A 19 5.19 4.31 -1.01
N SER A 20 4.81 3.79 0.17
CA SER A 20 3.63 2.93 0.28
C SER A 20 2.35 3.69 -0.05
N ALA A 21 2.23 4.96 0.35
CA ALA A 21 1.08 5.81 0.03
C ALA A 21 0.96 6.04 -1.47
N LEU A 22 2.07 6.35 -2.16
CA LEU A 22 2.12 6.46 -3.61
C LEU A 22 1.65 5.19 -4.31
N ALA A 23 2.16 4.02 -3.88
CA ALA A 23 1.74 2.73 -4.42
C ALA A 23 0.24 2.47 -4.20
N GLY A 24 -0.27 2.78 -2.99
CA GLY A 24 -1.68 2.67 -2.66
C GLY A 24 -2.58 3.60 -3.49
N THR A 25 -2.16 4.86 -3.70
CA THR A 25 -2.89 5.83 -4.53
C THR A 25 -2.92 5.41 -5.99
N LEU A 26 -1.80 4.93 -6.54
CA LEU A 26 -1.76 4.42 -7.92
C LEU A 26 -2.68 3.20 -8.10
N ALA A 27 -2.65 2.26 -7.15
CA ALA A 27 -3.52 1.10 -7.15
C ALA A 27 -5.00 1.50 -7.02
N TYR A 28 -5.31 2.50 -6.20
CA TYR A 28 -6.65 3.07 -6.08
C TYR A 28 -7.14 3.64 -7.42
N PHE A 29 -6.36 4.50 -8.09
CA PHE A 29 -6.77 5.08 -9.37
C PHE A 29 -6.95 4.02 -10.46
N ALA A 30 -6.05 3.04 -10.53
CA ALA A 30 -6.17 1.93 -11.47
C ALA A 30 -7.42 1.07 -11.20
N ALA A 31 -7.71 0.77 -9.93
CA ALA A 31 -8.90 0.04 -9.53
C ALA A 31 -10.17 0.84 -9.81
N TYR A 32 -10.18 2.12 -9.46
CA TYR A 32 -11.30 3.02 -9.69
C TYR A 32 -11.64 3.13 -11.16
N ALA A 33 -10.66 3.37 -12.03
CA ALA A 33 -10.87 3.42 -13.48
C ALA A 33 -11.47 2.11 -14.03
N ARG A 34 -11.07 0.96 -13.47
CA ARG A 34 -11.61 -0.36 -13.85
C ARG A 34 -13.02 -0.63 -13.33
N PHE A 35 -13.39 -0.07 -12.19
CA PHE A 35 -14.77 -0.13 -11.69
C PHE A 35 -15.67 0.87 -12.41
N GLU A 36 -15.16 2.06 -12.70
CA GLU A 36 -15.82 3.10 -13.47
C GLU A 36 -16.12 2.64 -14.91
N SER A 37 -15.21 1.90 -15.54
CA SER A 37 -15.45 1.33 -16.88
C SER A 37 -16.58 0.29 -16.91
N LYS A 38 -17.00 -0.23 -15.76
CA LYS A 38 -18.12 -1.18 -15.64
C LYS A 38 -19.46 -0.51 -15.28
N LEU A 39 -19.44 0.80 -14.99
CA LEU A 39 -20.64 1.58 -14.70
C LEU A 39 -21.27 2.08 -16.01
N THR A 40 -22.60 2.03 -16.09
CA THR A 40 -23.33 2.65 -17.21
C THR A 40 -23.32 4.17 -17.09
N ASP A 41 -23.53 4.90 -18.19
CA ASP A 41 -23.48 6.37 -18.18
C ASP A 41 -24.53 7.00 -17.25
N TRP A 42 -25.68 6.34 -17.09
CA TRP A 42 -26.70 6.70 -16.11
C TRP A 42 -26.23 6.51 -14.66
N GLN A 43 -25.40 5.50 -14.38
CA GLN A 43 -24.84 5.28 -13.05
C GLN A 43 -23.69 6.25 -12.74
N LYS A 44 -22.94 6.70 -13.76
CA LYS A 44 -21.87 7.70 -13.62
C LYS A 44 -22.41 9.09 -13.32
N SER A 45 -23.53 9.47 -13.93
CA SER A 45 -24.16 10.78 -13.77
C SER A 45 -24.94 10.95 -12.46
N ARG A 46 -25.24 9.85 -11.76
CA ARG A 46 -25.89 9.89 -10.45
C ARG A 46 -24.94 10.47 -9.39
N GLU A 47 -25.37 11.56 -8.77
CA GLU A 47 -24.73 12.09 -7.57
C GLU A 47 -24.92 11.12 -6.39
N ILE A 48 -23.89 11.04 -5.53
CA ILE A 48 -23.92 10.19 -4.34
C ILE A 48 -24.74 10.94 -3.29
N ASP A 49 -26.00 10.56 -3.13
CA ASP A 49 -26.89 11.10 -2.11
C ASP A 49 -27.33 9.96 -1.20
N ILE A 50 -26.79 9.98 0.03
CA ILE A 50 -27.05 8.95 1.04
C ILE A 50 -28.49 9.03 1.55
N GLN A 51 -29.12 10.22 1.55
CA GLN A 51 -30.50 10.39 2.00
C GLN A 51 -31.51 9.89 0.96
N LYS A 52 -31.19 10.05 -0.33
CA LYS A 52 -32.05 9.58 -1.44
C LYS A 52 -31.69 8.18 -1.95
N ASN A 53 -30.68 7.54 -1.35
CA ASN A 53 -30.17 6.22 -1.73
C ASN A 53 -29.77 6.15 -3.23
N THR A 54 -29.27 7.26 -3.77
CA THR A 54 -28.81 7.36 -5.16
C THR A 54 -27.29 7.36 -5.23
N GLY A 55 -26.74 6.82 -6.32
CA GLY A 55 -25.28 6.76 -6.50
C GLY A 55 -24.58 5.69 -5.66
N SER A 56 -25.32 4.76 -5.03
CA SER A 56 -24.76 3.67 -4.21
C SER A 56 -23.75 2.81 -4.98
N THR A 57 -23.96 2.59 -6.28
CA THR A 57 -23.02 1.83 -7.13
C THR A 57 -21.71 2.59 -7.37
N LYS A 58 -21.78 3.92 -7.51
CA LYS A 58 -20.61 4.80 -7.64
C LYS A 58 -19.85 4.89 -6.31
N PHE A 59 -20.57 4.99 -5.20
CA PHE A 59 -19.99 4.93 -3.85
C PHE A 59 -19.31 3.58 -3.59
N LYS A 60 -19.94 2.47 -3.98
CA LYS A 60 -19.35 1.13 -3.89
C LYS A 60 -18.07 1.02 -4.70
N ALA A 61 -18.02 1.56 -5.92
CA ALA A 61 -16.81 1.58 -6.74
C ALA A 61 -15.66 2.34 -6.05
N HIS A 62 -15.95 3.45 -5.35
CA HIS A 62 -14.95 4.14 -4.53
C HIS A 62 -14.48 3.30 -3.34
N ILE A 63 -15.38 2.64 -2.63
CA ILE A 63 -15.02 1.79 -1.47
C ILE A 63 -14.21 0.57 -1.89
N ASP A 64 -14.59 -0.09 -2.98
CA ASP A 64 -13.85 -1.24 -3.52
C ASP A 64 -12.44 -0.81 -3.99
N ALA A 65 -12.34 0.33 -4.67
CA ALA A 65 -11.06 0.90 -5.05
C ALA A 65 -10.22 1.31 -3.83
N LEU A 66 -10.81 1.92 -2.80
CA LEU A 66 -10.12 2.29 -1.55
C LEU A 66 -9.59 1.06 -0.84
N THR A 67 -10.36 -0.02 -0.80
CA THR A 67 -9.96 -1.29 -0.21
C THR A 67 -8.74 -1.87 -0.92
N ILE A 68 -8.76 -1.86 -2.27
CA ILE A 68 -7.61 -2.32 -3.07
C ILE A 68 -6.39 -1.42 -2.86
N GLY A 69 -6.57 -0.09 -2.83
CA GLY A 69 -5.50 0.86 -2.53
C GLY A 69 -4.89 0.65 -1.13
N GLY A 70 -5.73 0.41 -0.12
CA GLY A 70 -5.30 0.11 1.24
C GLY A 70 -4.53 -1.22 1.35
N LEU A 71 -5.01 -2.27 0.67
CA LEU A 71 -4.29 -3.54 0.59
C LEU A 71 -2.93 -3.39 -0.09
N ALA A 72 -2.86 -2.62 -1.18
CA ALA A 72 -1.61 -2.33 -1.88
C ALA A 72 -0.63 -1.54 -0.98
N PHE A 73 -1.11 -0.57 -0.20
CA PHE A 73 -0.31 0.14 0.80
C PHE A 73 0.29 -0.81 1.84
N CYS A 74 -0.55 -1.69 2.40
CA CYS A 74 -0.13 -2.65 3.43
C CYS A 74 0.86 -3.68 2.86
N ALA A 75 0.59 -4.22 1.68
CA ALA A 75 1.47 -5.18 1.02
C ALA A 75 2.84 -4.57 0.68
N THR A 76 2.86 -3.36 0.11
CA THR A 76 4.10 -2.64 -0.21
C THR A 76 4.93 -2.38 1.04
N SER A 77 4.28 -1.91 2.13
CA SER A 77 4.94 -1.70 3.42
C SER A 77 5.53 -2.99 3.98
N GLY A 78 4.78 -4.09 3.95
CA GLY A 78 5.23 -5.40 4.41
C GLY A 78 6.44 -5.91 3.63
N ILE A 79 6.41 -5.84 2.30
CA ILE A 79 7.52 -6.26 1.43
C ILE A 79 8.78 -5.44 1.73
N ILE A 80 8.67 -4.11 1.83
CA ILE A 80 9.81 -3.23 2.11
C ILE A 80 10.43 -3.57 3.47
N ILE A 81 9.61 -3.79 4.50
CA ILE A 81 10.10 -4.13 5.84
C ILE A 81 10.79 -5.50 5.85
N ILE A 82 10.20 -6.51 5.22
CA ILE A 82 10.77 -7.86 5.13
C ILE A 82 12.08 -7.82 4.36
N ALA A 83 12.10 -7.18 3.18
CA ALA A 83 13.31 -7.04 2.36
C ALA A 83 14.44 -6.31 3.12
N ALA A 84 14.11 -5.25 3.86
CA ALA A 84 15.08 -4.54 4.69
C ALA A 84 15.66 -5.46 5.79
N ARG A 85 14.83 -6.26 6.46
CA ARG A 85 15.30 -7.22 7.47
C ARG A 85 16.17 -8.32 6.88
N THR A 86 15.75 -8.93 5.76
CA THR A 86 16.53 -9.99 5.09
C THR A 86 17.91 -9.48 4.68
N ARG A 87 17.99 -8.26 4.13
CA ARG A 87 19.26 -7.61 3.79
C ARG A 87 20.15 -7.43 5.01
N THR A 88 19.61 -6.98 6.14
CA THR A 88 20.41 -6.83 7.37
C THR A 88 20.94 -8.16 7.90
N MET A 89 20.16 -9.23 7.84
CA MET A 89 20.60 -10.56 8.27
C MET A 89 21.70 -11.11 7.34
N PHE A 90 21.55 -10.93 6.03
CA PHE A 90 22.58 -11.34 5.07
C PHE A 90 23.91 -10.60 5.28
N LEU A 91 23.85 -9.28 5.50
CA LEU A 91 25.04 -8.47 5.79
C LEU A 91 25.68 -8.84 7.14
N ALA A 92 24.89 -9.18 8.15
CA ALA A 92 25.41 -9.66 9.43
C ALA A 92 26.14 -11.01 9.26
N LYS A 93 25.52 -11.97 8.56
CA LYS A 93 26.13 -13.28 8.28
C LYS A 93 27.44 -13.16 7.49
N LYS A 94 27.51 -12.25 6.50
CA LYS A 94 28.74 -11.98 5.74
C LYS A 94 29.86 -11.44 6.64
N ARG A 95 29.53 -10.52 7.56
CA ARG A 95 30.50 -9.94 8.49
C ARG A 95 31.03 -10.96 9.49
N ASP A 96 30.19 -11.87 9.98
CA ASP A 96 30.61 -12.90 10.93
C ASP A 96 31.54 -13.92 10.23
N GLY A 97 31.26 -14.27 8.96
CA GLY A 97 32.14 -15.13 8.17
C GLY A 97 33.52 -14.52 7.89
N GLU A 98 33.62 -13.20 7.77
CA GLU A 98 34.89 -12.47 7.56
C GLU A 98 35.74 -12.39 8.85
N LYS A 99 35.11 -12.48 10.03
CA LYS A 99 35.83 -12.48 11.33
C LYS A 99 36.41 -13.84 11.73
N HIS A 100 36.02 -14.89 11.02
CA HIS A 100 36.46 -16.27 11.27
C HIS A 100 37.45 -16.77 10.21
N LEU A 101 37.95 -15.87 9.35
CA LEU A 101 39.10 -16.03 8.46
C LEU A 101 40.27 -15.20 9.00
#